data_AF-S4PZZ8-F1
#
_entry.id   AF-S4PZZ8-F1
#
_cell.length_a   1.000
_cell.length_b   1.000
_cell.length_c   1.000
_cell.angle_alpha   90.00
_cell.angle_beta   90.00
_cell.angle_gamma   90.00
#
_symmetry.space_group_name_H-M   'P 1'
#
loop_
_entity.id
_entity.type
_entity.pdbx_description
1 polymer ?
#
loop_
_entity_poly.entity_id
_entity_poly.type
_entity_poly.pdbx_seq_one_letter_code
_entity_poly.pdbx_strand_id
1 'polypeptide(L)'
;GAHSHYQDPVTKKPVGAAHHDDLIYLFALRAFPNIATEGRDAVLVDRMTAIWYNFARYGDPNPRGDVPELEGLEWPAMKPDERKYLRISDDLTVHNNLKEDRIKVWEELYP
;
A
#
# COMPACT_ATOMS: atom_id res chain seq x y z
N GLY A 1 7.33 4.30 -3.40
CA GLY A 1 8.18 4.43 -4.58
C GLY A 1 9.15 5.58 -4.40
N ALA A 2 9.43 6.32 -5.46
CA ALA A 2 10.42 7.39 -5.51
C ALA A 2 9.86 8.79 -5.18
N HIS A 3 8.55 8.93 -4.98
CA HIS A 3 7.87 10.18 -4.69
C HIS A 3 7.33 10.22 -3.26
N SER A 4 7.41 11.39 -2.63
CA SER A 4 6.91 11.60 -1.27
C SER A 4 6.63 13.08 -0.99
N HIS A 5 5.64 13.34 -0.14
CA HIS A 5 5.39 14.63 0.51
C HIS A 5 6.46 15.00 1.53
N TYR A 6 7.29 14.04 1.97
CA TYR A 6 8.43 14.29 2.85
C TYR A 6 9.74 13.81 2.20
N GLN A 7 10.69 14.73 2.08
CA GLN A 7 12.04 14.42 1.62
C GLN A 7 13.04 14.84 2.68
N ASP A 8 14.08 14.04 2.86
CA ASP A 8 15.18 14.40 3.73
C ASP A 8 15.83 15.71 3.25
N PRO A 9 16.04 16.69 4.15
CA PRO A 9 16.45 18.04 3.76
C PRO A 9 17.84 18.10 3.14
N VAL A 10 18.70 17.09 3.36
CA VAL A 10 20.08 17.04 2.87
C VAL A 10 20.14 16.31 1.54
N THR A 11 19.64 15.08 1.49
CA THR A 11 19.70 14.20 0.31
C THR A 11 18.63 14.50 -0.73
N LYS A 12 17.57 15.21 -0.35
CA LYS A 12 16.37 15.49 -1.17
C LYS A 12 15.68 14.22 -1.68
N LYS A 13 15.76 13.13 -0.91
CA LYS A 13 15.15 11.84 -1.24
C LYS A 13 14.09 11.45 -0.20
N PRO A 14 13.04 10.71 -0.60
CA PRO A 14 12.15 10.05 0.35
C PRO A 14 12.94 9.11 1.27
N VAL A 15 12.66 9.14 2.56
CA VAL A 15 13.25 8.24 3.57
C VAL A 15 12.27 7.18 4.06
N GLY A 16 11.01 7.26 3.63
CA GLY A 16 9.93 6.34 3.96
C GLY A 16 8.63 6.81 3.32
N ALA A 17 7.56 6.04 3.52
CA ALA A 17 6.21 6.48 3.15
C ALA A 17 5.70 7.47 4.19
N ALA A 18 5.53 8.72 3.78
CA ALA A 18 4.94 9.79 4.56
C ALA A 18 3.42 9.80 4.43
N HIS A 19 2.78 10.63 5.25
CA HIS A 19 1.34 10.84 5.17
C HIS A 19 0.94 11.35 3.78
N HIS A 20 -0.09 10.74 3.19
CA HIS A 20 -0.62 10.99 1.84
C HIS A 20 0.22 10.51 0.65
N ASP A 21 1.36 9.85 0.87
CA ASP A 21 2.19 9.35 -0.24
C ASP A 21 1.50 8.27 -1.07
N ASP A 22 0.57 7.53 -0.47
CA ASP A 22 -0.26 6.53 -1.15
C ASP A 22 -1.13 7.14 -2.27
N LEU A 23 -1.61 8.37 -2.08
CA LEU A 23 -2.44 9.06 -3.07
C LEU A 23 -1.68 9.37 -4.36
N ILE A 24 -0.35 9.54 -4.30
CA ILE A 24 0.51 9.76 -5.46
C ILE A 24 0.42 8.57 -6.43
N TYR A 25 0.16 7.36 -5.90
CA TYR A 25 0.06 6.12 -6.66
C TYR A 25 -1.38 5.73 -7.03
N LEU A 26 -2.37 6.53 -6.64
CA LEU A 26 -3.79 6.34 -6.97
C LEU A 26 -4.33 7.41 -7.91
N PHE A 27 -3.79 8.63 -7.83
CA PHE A 27 -4.30 9.78 -8.57
C PHE A 27 -3.16 10.62 -9.15
N ALA A 28 -3.43 11.26 -10.29
CA ALA A 28 -2.56 12.32 -10.81
C ALA A 28 -2.70 13.57 -9.94
N LEU A 29 -1.70 13.84 -9.10
CA LEU A 29 -1.67 15.00 -8.21
C LEU A 29 -0.85 16.14 -8.82
N ARG A 30 -1.41 17.35 -8.90
CA ARG A 30 -0.73 18.54 -9.46
C ARG A 30 0.62 18.86 -8.82
N ALA A 31 0.81 18.48 -7.56
CA ALA A 31 2.05 18.72 -6.82
C ALA A 31 3.21 17.78 -7.23
N PHE A 32 2.93 16.75 -8.03
CA PHE A 32 3.91 15.75 -8.44
C PHE A 32 3.97 15.64 -9.97
N PRO A 33 5.13 15.27 -10.54
CA PRO A 33 5.19 14.88 -11.93
C PRO A 33 4.34 13.61 -12.15
N ASN A 34 3.87 13.42 -13.38
CA ASN A 34 3.24 12.16 -13.76
C ASN A 34 4.26 11.03 -13.61
N ILE A 35 3.80 9.91 -13.06
CA ILE A 35 4.58 8.68 -12.98
C ILE A 35 4.75 8.13 -14.40
N ALA A 36 5.97 7.69 -14.73
CA ALA A 36 6.26 7.07 -16.02
C ALA A 36 5.47 5.76 -16.19
N THR A 37 5.27 5.31 -17.42
CA THR A 37 4.55 4.05 -17.72
C THR A 37 5.38 2.80 -17.48
N GLU A 38 6.64 2.95 -17.05
CA GLU A 38 7.56 1.85 -16.78
C GLU A 38 8.34 2.08 -15.48
N GLY A 39 8.90 1.00 -14.94
CA GLY A 39 9.70 1.03 -13.72
C GLY A 39 8.88 0.79 -12.45
N ARG A 40 9.55 0.88 -11.30
CA ARG A 40 8.97 0.45 -10.00
C ARG A 40 7.74 1.24 -9.58
N ASP A 41 7.72 2.54 -9.85
CA ASP A 41 6.59 3.38 -9.48
C ASP A 41 5.38 3.13 -10.39
N ALA A 42 5.59 2.76 -11.67
CA ALA A 42 4.52 2.31 -12.56
C ALA A 42 3.88 1.01 -12.05
N VAL A 43 4.70 0.01 -11.70
CA VAL A 43 4.23 -1.26 -11.11
C VAL A 43 3.44 -1.01 -9.82
N LEU A 44 3.85 -0.03 -9.01
CA LEU A 44 3.11 0.34 -7.80
C LEU A 44 1.75 1.00 -8.12
N VAL A 45 1.68 1.88 -9.12
CA VAL A 45 0.40 2.44 -9.61
C VAL A 45 -0.54 1.33 -10.08
N ASP A 46 -0.04 0.44 -10.92
CA ASP A 46 -0.79 -0.68 -11.49
C ASP A 46 -1.37 -1.57 -10.38
N ARG A 47 -0.54 -1.99 -9.42
CA ARG A 47 -0.98 -2.79 -8.26
C ARG A 47 -1.97 -2.05 -7.36
N MET A 48 -1.71 -0.79 -7.01
CA MET A 48 -2.57 -0.01 -6.12
C MET A 48 -3.95 0.19 -6.74
N THR A 49 -4.00 0.61 -8.01
CA THR A 49 -5.27 0.82 -8.72
C THR A 49 -6.03 -0.48 -8.96
N ALA A 50 -5.33 -1.58 -9.26
CA ALA A 50 -5.92 -2.92 -9.37
C ALA A 50 -6.58 -3.40 -8.06
N ILE A 51 -5.91 -3.24 -6.92
CA ILE A 51 -6.45 -3.60 -5.59
C ILE A 51 -7.77 -2.86 -5.34
N TRP A 52 -7.76 -1.54 -5.57
CA TRP A 52 -8.94 -0.70 -5.38
C TRP A 52 -10.07 -1.01 -6.37
N TYR A 53 -9.74 -1.25 -7.64
CA TYR A 53 -10.69 -1.65 -8.67
C TYR A 53 -11.42 -2.96 -8.29
N ASN A 54 -10.66 -4.01 -7.93
CA ASN A 54 -11.24 -5.30 -7.56
C ASN A 54 -12.12 -5.20 -6.32
N PHE A 55 -11.65 -4.49 -5.29
CA PHE A 55 -12.45 -4.27 -4.09
C PHE A 55 -13.74 -3.49 -4.40
N ALA A 56 -13.66 -2.40 -5.16
CA ALA A 56 -14.85 -1.61 -5.51
C ALA A 56 -15.87 -2.39 -6.34
N ARG A 57 -15.40 -3.29 -7.22
CA ARG A 57 -16.26 -4.06 -8.12
C ARG A 57 -16.83 -5.33 -7.48
N TYR A 58 -16.06 -6.01 -6.64
CA TYR A 58 -16.39 -7.37 -6.15
C TYR A 58 -16.44 -7.49 -4.63
N GLY A 59 -16.02 -6.48 -3.87
CA GLY A 59 -15.87 -6.54 -2.42
C GLY A 59 -14.65 -7.34 -1.94
N ASP A 60 -13.78 -7.76 -2.86
CA ASP A 60 -12.61 -8.59 -2.62
C ASP A 60 -11.44 -8.11 -3.51
N PRO A 61 -10.29 -7.68 -2.94
CA PRO A 61 -9.18 -7.13 -3.70
C PRO A 61 -8.35 -8.19 -4.45
N ASN A 62 -8.56 -9.48 -4.19
CA ASN A 62 -7.76 -10.56 -4.76
C ASN A 62 -7.88 -10.65 -6.30
N PRO A 63 -6.85 -11.19 -6.98
CA PRO A 63 -6.80 -11.27 -8.44
C PRO A 63 -8.02 -11.96 -9.03
N ARG A 64 -8.45 -11.41 -10.15
CA ARG A 64 -9.41 -12.00 -11.08
C ARG A 64 -8.70 -12.16 -12.41
N GLY A 65 -9.23 -12.99 -13.31
CA GLY A 65 -8.54 -13.34 -14.56
C GLY A 65 -8.21 -12.15 -15.49
N ASP A 66 -8.75 -10.96 -15.21
CA ASP A 66 -8.54 -9.71 -15.93
C ASP A 66 -7.51 -8.76 -15.28
N VAL A 67 -6.85 -9.15 -14.18
CA VAL A 67 -5.93 -8.29 -13.40
C VAL A 67 -4.58 -8.99 -13.15
N PRO A 68 -3.68 -9.04 -14.16
CA PRO A 68 -2.39 -9.73 -14.05
C PRO A 68 -1.43 -9.08 -13.04
N GLU A 69 -1.63 -7.82 -12.69
CA GLU A 69 -0.80 -7.05 -11.75
C GLU A 69 -0.80 -7.66 -10.33
N LEU A 70 -1.86 -8.39 -10.01
CA LEU A 70 -2.11 -9.04 -8.72
C LEU A 70 -1.92 -10.56 -8.77
N GLU A 71 -1.32 -11.09 -9.83
CA GLU A 71 -1.10 -12.53 -9.97
C GLU A 71 -0.41 -13.12 -8.73
N GLY A 72 -0.97 -14.21 -8.21
CA GLY A 72 -0.45 -14.90 -7.02
C GLY A 72 -0.74 -14.20 -5.68
N LEU A 73 -1.41 -13.04 -5.66
CA LEU A 73 -1.83 -12.42 -4.41
C LEU A 73 -2.96 -13.25 -3.76
N GLU A 74 -2.78 -13.59 -2.49
CA GLU A 74 -3.82 -14.14 -1.63
C GLU A 74 -3.87 -13.34 -0.33
N TRP A 75 -4.74 -12.34 -0.28
CA TRP A 75 -4.98 -11.48 0.87
C TRP A 75 -6.30 -11.87 1.55
N PRO A 76 -6.27 -12.61 2.67
CA PRO A 76 -7.47 -12.97 3.39
C PRO A 76 -8.08 -11.76 4.10
N ALA A 77 -9.40 -11.79 4.28
CA ALA A 77 -10.10 -10.82 5.12
C ALA A 77 -9.50 -10.82 6.54
N MET A 78 -9.34 -9.62 7.10
CA MET A 78 -8.82 -9.45 8.45
C MET A 78 -9.78 -10.07 9.47
N LYS A 79 -9.24 -10.85 10.41
CA LYS A 79 -9.93 -11.35 11.59
C LYS A 79 -9.25 -10.83 12.86
N PRO A 80 -9.97 -10.55 13.95
CA PRO A 80 -9.39 -9.96 15.16
C PRO A 80 -8.29 -10.80 15.85
N ASP A 81 -8.34 -12.12 15.70
CA ASP A 81 -7.39 -13.09 16.25
C ASP A 81 -6.10 -13.22 15.44
N GLU A 82 -6.20 -13.17 14.10
CA GLU A 82 -5.03 -13.29 13.21
C GLU A 82 -4.43 -11.93 12.81
N ARG A 83 -5.23 -10.86 12.77
CA ARG A 83 -4.86 -9.48 12.39
C ARG A 83 -3.98 -9.40 11.14
N LYS A 84 -4.31 -10.21 10.11
CA LYS A 84 -3.59 -10.24 8.84
C LYS A 84 -3.76 -8.93 8.06
N TYR A 85 -2.68 -8.47 7.43
CA TYR A 85 -2.66 -7.29 6.60
C TYR A 85 -1.74 -7.47 5.39
N LEU A 86 -2.03 -6.77 4.30
CA LEU A 86 -1.17 -6.71 3.13
C LEU A 86 -0.10 -5.64 3.33
N ARG A 87 1.17 -6.03 3.21
CA ARG A 87 2.30 -5.11 3.06
C ARG A 87 2.54 -4.85 1.58
N ILE A 88 2.32 -3.60 1.18
CA ILE A 88 2.62 -3.12 -0.17
C ILE A 88 4.04 -2.54 -0.16
N SER A 89 4.94 -3.18 -0.88
CA SER A 89 6.35 -2.80 -1.05
C SER A 89 6.78 -3.13 -2.49
N ASP A 90 8.08 -3.35 -2.75
CA ASP A 90 8.54 -3.92 -4.03
C ASP A 90 7.80 -5.24 -4.36
N ASP A 91 7.48 -6.05 -3.34
CA ASP A 91 6.60 -7.22 -3.43
C ASP A 91 5.33 -7.06 -2.58
N LEU A 92 4.25 -7.71 -3.01
CA LEU A 92 3.01 -7.85 -2.24
C LEU A 92 3.15 -9.05 -1.29
N THR A 93 3.11 -8.79 0.02
CA THR A 93 3.27 -9.86 1.03
C THR A 93 2.26 -9.70 2.15
N VAL A 94 1.67 -10.82 2.59
CA VAL A 94 0.74 -10.82 3.73
C VAL A 94 1.53 -11.07 5.02
N HIS A 95 1.28 -10.23 6.01
CA HIS A 95 1.86 -10.30 7.35
C HIS A 95 0.72 -10.27 8.38
N ASN A 96 1.07 -10.41 9.65
CA ASN A 96 0.14 -10.35 10.77
C ASN A 96 0.67 -9.40 11.86
N ASN A 97 -0.23 -8.92 12.73
CA ASN A 97 0.12 -8.21 13.96
C ASN A 97 0.94 -6.92 13.73
N LEU A 98 0.44 -6.04 12.85
CA LEU A 98 1.10 -4.79 12.48
C LEU A 98 1.42 -3.92 13.72
N LYS A 99 2.71 -3.81 14.08
CA LYS A 99 3.19 -3.00 15.21
C LYS A 99 2.47 -3.32 16.53
N GLU A 100 2.16 -4.60 16.74
CA GLU A 100 1.39 -5.10 17.89
C GLU A 100 1.89 -4.59 19.24
N ASP A 101 3.21 -4.55 19.48
CA ASP A 101 3.77 -4.05 20.74
C ASP A 101 3.38 -2.59 21.03
N ARG A 102 3.20 -1.77 19.99
CA ARG A 102 2.74 -0.38 20.15
C ARG A 102 1.24 -0.31 20.37
N ILE A 103 0.47 -1.18 19.70
CA ILE A 103 -0.99 -1.26 19.85
C ILE A 103 -1.35 -1.67 21.28
N LYS A 104 -0.66 -2.68 21.83
CA LYS A 104 -0.86 -3.16 23.20
C LYS A 104 -0.72 -2.07 24.26
N VAL A 105 0.27 -1.18 24.11
CA VAL A 105 0.42 -0.04 25.03
C VAL A 105 -0.84 0.84 25.05
N TRP A 106 -1.48 1.06 23.90
CA TRP A 106 -2.73 1.84 23.84
C TRP A 106 -3.93 1.06 24.38
N GLU A 107 -4.04 -0.24 24.06
CA GLU A 107 -5.09 -1.13 24.60
C GLU A 107 -4.99 -1.24 26.15
N GLU A 108 -3.78 -1.22 26.72
CA GLU A 108 -3.56 -1.23 28.18
C GLU A 108 -3.96 0.10 28.85
N LEU A 109 -3.67 1.23 28.20
CA LEU A 109 -4.02 2.56 28.71
C LEU A 109 -5.53 2.85 28.61
N TYR A 110 -6.20 2.26 27.63
CA TYR A 110 -7.61 2.47 27.33
C TYR A 110 -8.31 1.14 26.98
N PRO A 111 -8.60 0.29 27.99
CA PRO A 111 -9.20 -1.02 27.80
C PRO A 111 -10.66 -0.98 27.33
#